data_AF-A0A820NCN8-F1
#
_entry.id   AF-A0A820NCN8-F1
#
_cell.length_a   1.000
_cell.length_b   1.000
_cell.length_c   1.000
_cell.angle_alpha   90.00
_cell.angle_beta   90.00
_cell.angle_gamma   90.00
#
_symmetry.space_group_name_H-M   'P 1'
#
loop_
_entity.id
_entity.type
_entity.pdbx_description
1 polymer ?
#
loop_
_entity_poly.entity_id
_entity_poly.type
_entity_poly.pdbx_seq_one_letter_code
_entity_poly.pdbx_strand_id
1 'polypeptide(L)'
;LNLDDMREWIKLGPKKRVIDDEIEFCDESILKEMLNGKSIFDELAQKEMEEARTRSNVYEIIGQSIFLNRAAVKMANIDAVFGRMFTDPKTPNNQRSLVHPDEPFYFADICAGPGGFSEYILW
;
A
#
# COMPACT_ATOMS: atom_id res chain seq x y z
N LEU A 1 18.58 19.86 5.90
CA LEU A 1 17.81 20.12 7.14
C LEU A 1 18.73 19.78 8.29
N ASN A 2 18.98 20.72 9.19
CA ASN A 2 19.81 20.45 10.36
C ASN A 2 18.93 19.83 11.48
N LEU A 3 19.55 19.26 12.51
CA LEU A 3 18.81 18.63 13.61
C LEU A 3 18.02 19.62 14.45
N ASP A 4 18.47 20.87 14.52
CA ASP A 4 17.83 21.91 15.33
C ASP A 4 16.50 22.34 14.70
N ASP A 5 16.43 22.49 13.37
CA ASP A 5 15.21 22.79 12.62
C ASP A 5 14.13 21.70 12.85
N MET A 6 14.53 20.42 12.84
CA MET A 6 13.59 19.29 12.96
C MET A 6 13.06 19.10 14.39
N ARG A 7 13.79 19.59 15.41
CA ARG A 7 13.32 19.55 16.80
C ARG A 7 12.09 20.42 17.03
N GLU A 8 11.96 21.49 16.25
CA GLU A 8 10.81 22.41 16.33
C GLU A 8 9.55 21.86 15.61
N TRP A 9 9.66 20.77 14.85
CA TRP A 9 8.54 20.23 14.06
C TRP A 9 7.51 19.47 14.88
N ILE A 10 7.89 18.91 16.03
CA ILE A 10 6.97 18.15 16.88
C ILE A 10 6.03 19.12 17.59
N LYS A 11 4.77 19.15 17.17
CA LYS A 11 3.70 19.91 17.82
C LYS A 11 2.83 18.96 18.63
N LEU A 12 2.82 19.14 19.96
CA LEU A 12 1.94 18.40 20.85
C LEU A 12 0.59 19.12 20.97
N GLY A 13 -0.50 18.36 20.90
CA GLY A 13 -1.85 18.87 20.99
C GLY A 13 -2.82 17.86 21.59
N PRO A 14 -4.09 18.24 21.79
CA PRO A 14 -5.12 17.31 22.25
C PRO A 14 -5.33 16.19 21.23
N LYS A 15 -5.78 15.03 21.71
CA LYS A 15 -6.06 13.87 20.87
C LYS A 15 -7.30 14.13 20.00
N LYS A 16 -7.10 14.20 18.69
CA LYS A 16 -8.18 14.29 17.69
C LYS A 16 -8.68 12.89 17.31
N ARG A 17 -10.00 12.71 17.19
CA ARG A 17 -10.67 11.45 16.82
C ARG A 17 -11.64 11.62 15.65
N VAL A 18 -11.62 12.79 15.03
CA VAL A 18 -12.51 13.21 13.96
C VAL A 18 -11.65 13.44 12.71
N ILE A 19 -12.16 13.09 11.54
CA ILE A 19 -11.44 13.14 10.25
C ILE A 19 -12.13 14.05 9.23
N ASP A 20 -13.38 14.46 9.46
CA ASP A 20 -14.22 15.18 8.48
C ASP A 20 -13.80 16.65 8.25
N ASP A 21 -12.89 17.16 9.07
CA ASP A 21 -12.28 18.47 9.00
C ASP A 21 -10.79 18.43 8.55
N GLU A 22 -10.27 17.26 8.17
CA GLU A 22 -8.88 17.09 7.67
C GLU A 22 -8.75 17.47 6.19
N ILE A 23 -8.91 18.77 5.90
CA ILE A 23 -9.02 19.34 4.54
C ILE A 23 -7.76 20.08 4.07
N GLU A 24 -6.63 19.96 4.78
CA GLU A 24 -5.39 20.67 4.42
C GLU A 24 -4.86 20.26 3.04
N PHE A 25 -5.05 18.98 2.67
CA PHE A 25 -4.59 18.41 1.41
C PHE A 25 -5.71 17.73 0.62
N CYS A 26 -6.97 17.96 0.98
CA CYS A 26 -8.14 17.38 0.34
C CYS A 26 -9.29 18.38 0.34
N ASP A 27 -10.00 18.49 -0.79
CA ASP A 27 -11.17 19.34 -0.87
C ASP A 27 -12.28 18.87 0.09
N GLU A 28 -12.91 19.81 0.78
CA GLU A 28 -13.93 19.54 1.79
C GLU A 28 -15.13 18.78 1.22
N SER A 29 -15.58 19.14 0.01
CA SER A 29 -16.73 18.48 -0.62
C SER A 29 -16.40 17.03 -0.97
N ILE A 30 -15.21 16.78 -1.51
CA ILE A 30 -14.74 15.42 -1.85
C ILE A 30 -14.61 14.56 -0.59
N LEU A 31 -14.03 15.10 0.49
CA LEU A 31 -13.87 14.37 1.75
C LEU A 31 -15.24 13.98 2.33
N LYS A 32 -16.18 14.92 2.38
CA LYS A 32 -17.53 14.68 2.89
C LYS A 32 -18.28 13.67 2.03
N GLU A 33 -18.22 13.80 0.71
CA GLU A 33 -18.84 12.83 -0.21
C GLU A 33 -18.27 11.42 -0.02
N MET A 34 -16.95 11.28 0.12
CA MET A 34 -16.30 9.99 0.36
C MET A 34 -16.70 9.39 1.73
N LEU A 35 -16.76 10.20 2.79
CA LEU A 35 -17.18 9.74 4.12
C LEU A 35 -18.65 9.31 4.11
N ASN A 36 -19.53 10.13 3.53
CA ASN A 36 -20.95 9.80 3.36
C ASN A 36 -21.12 8.50 2.56
N GLY A 37 -20.35 8.34 1.47
CA GLY A 37 -20.35 7.13 0.66
C GLY A 37 -19.93 5.87 1.41
N LYS A 38 -18.98 5.99 2.36
CA LYS A 38 -18.58 4.87 3.22
C LYS A 38 -19.66 4.52 4.24
N SER A 39 -20.29 5.53 4.86
CA SER A 39 -21.30 5.30 5.89
C SER A 39 -22.61 4.69 5.37
N ILE A 40 -22.90 4.78 4.06
CA ILE A 40 -24.01 4.05 3.45
C ILE A 40 -23.92 2.53 3.72
N PHE A 41 -22.71 1.99 3.86
CA PHE A 41 -22.50 0.57 4.11
C PHE A 41 -22.61 0.17 5.59
N ASP A 42 -22.72 1.12 6.53
CA ASP A 42 -22.78 0.83 7.97
C ASP A 42 -24.06 0.06 8.35
N GLU A 43 -25.13 0.21 7.57
CA GLU A 43 -26.41 -0.48 7.76
C GLU A 43 -26.51 -1.82 6.99
N LEU A 44 -25.52 -2.14 6.14
CA LEU A 44 -25.53 -3.34 5.31
C LEU A 44 -24.87 -4.54 6.00
N ALA A 45 -25.41 -5.72 5.75
CA ALA A 45 -24.81 -6.95 6.23
C ALA A 45 -23.46 -7.21 5.52
N GLN A 46 -22.44 -7.58 6.29
CA GLN A 46 -21.09 -7.80 5.77
C GLN A 46 -21.04 -8.74 4.56
N LYS A 47 -21.78 -9.87 4.62
CA LYS A 47 -21.81 -10.85 3.53
C LYS A 47 -22.39 -10.26 2.23
N GLU A 48 -23.43 -9.45 2.33
CA GLU A 48 -24.05 -8.81 1.16
C GLU A 48 -23.08 -7.81 0.53
N MET A 49 -22.39 -7.02 1.35
CA MET A 49 -21.35 -6.11 0.89
C MET A 49 -20.20 -6.85 0.20
N GLU A 50 -19.73 -7.96 0.78
CA GLU A 50 -18.64 -8.78 0.21
C GLU A 50 -19.02 -9.38 -1.14
N GLU A 51 -20.22 -9.94 -1.26
CA GLU A 51 -20.73 -10.49 -2.51
C GLU A 51 -20.88 -9.42 -3.59
N ALA A 52 -21.43 -8.25 -3.25
CA ALA A 52 -21.51 -7.11 -4.16
C ALA A 52 -20.10 -6.63 -4.58
N ARG A 53 -19.16 -6.52 -3.64
CA ARG A 53 -17.76 -6.13 -3.91
C ARG A 53 -17.09 -7.11 -4.87
N THR A 54 -17.24 -8.42 -4.66
CA THR A 54 -16.66 -9.46 -5.52
C THR A 54 -17.24 -9.40 -6.93
N ARG A 55 -18.53 -9.11 -7.11
CA ARG A 55 -19.15 -8.97 -8.44
C ARG A 55 -18.79 -7.67 -9.15
N SER A 56 -18.62 -6.58 -8.42
CA SER A 56 -18.36 -5.25 -8.99
C SER A 56 -16.89 -4.98 -9.33
N ASN A 57 -15.95 -5.68 -8.68
CA ASN A 57 -14.52 -5.48 -8.91
C ASN A 57 -14.04 -6.23 -10.17
N VAL A 58 -13.76 -5.50 -11.25
CA VAL A 58 -13.24 -6.07 -12.50
C VAL A 58 -11.91 -6.82 -12.35
N TYR A 59 -11.14 -6.53 -11.30
CA TYR A 59 -9.86 -7.17 -11.02
C TYR A 59 -9.98 -8.38 -10.08
N GLU A 60 -11.19 -8.71 -9.64
CA GLU A 60 -11.40 -9.79 -8.66
C GLU A 60 -10.92 -11.15 -9.17
N ILE A 61 -10.99 -11.38 -10.48
CA ILE A 61 -10.56 -12.62 -11.14
C ILE A 61 -9.07 -12.93 -10.95
N ILE A 62 -8.24 -11.92 -10.70
CA ILE A 62 -6.81 -12.11 -10.42
C ILE A 62 -6.62 -12.91 -9.13
N GLY A 63 -7.49 -12.70 -8.14
CA GLY A 63 -7.44 -13.40 -6.85
C GLY A 63 -6.06 -13.35 -6.20
N GLN A 64 -5.60 -14.51 -5.74
CA GLN A 64 -4.24 -14.70 -5.22
C GLN A 64 -3.27 -15.31 -6.25
N SER A 65 -3.74 -15.57 -7.47
CA SER A 65 -2.98 -16.31 -8.49
C SER A 65 -2.39 -17.60 -7.89
N ILE A 66 -1.06 -17.78 -8.00
CA ILE A 66 -0.30 -18.92 -7.50
C ILE A 66 0.20 -18.76 -6.04
N PHE A 67 -0.04 -17.60 -5.44
CA PHE A 67 0.54 -17.23 -4.14
C PHE A 67 -0.39 -17.53 -2.97
N LEU A 68 0.15 -17.50 -1.75
CA LEU A 68 -0.57 -17.72 -0.50
C LEU A 68 -1.72 -16.74 -0.30
N ASN A 69 -1.57 -15.49 -0.76
CA ASN A 69 -2.60 -14.46 -0.65
C ASN A 69 -2.50 -13.38 -1.73
N ARG A 70 -3.50 -12.50 -1.75
CA ARG A 70 -3.58 -11.40 -2.73
C ARG A 70 -2.52 -10.32 -2.55
N ALA A 71 -1.82 -10.25 -1.40
CA ALA A 71 -0.77 -9.27 -1.18
C ALA A 71 0.45 -9.58 -2.08
N ALA A 72 0.81 -10.84 -2.26
CA ALA A 72 1.89 -11.22 -3.19
C ALA A 72 1.65 -10.68 -4.61
N VAL A 73 0.40 -10.76 -5.09
CA VAL A 73 0.03 -10.23 -6.41
C VAL A 73 0.11 -8.70 -6.45
N LYS A 74 -0.14 -8.00 -5.34
CA LYS A 74 0.10 -6.54 -5.27
C LYS A 74 1.58 -6.23 -5.46
N MET A 75 2.46 -6.99 -4.80
CA MET A 75 3.91 -6.83 -4.95
C MET A 75 4.33 -7.12 -6.39
N ALA A 76 3.82 -8.19 -6.99
CA ALA A 76 4.05 -8.51 -8.40
C ALA A 76 3.63 -7.39 -9.36
N ASN A 77 2.45 -6.81 -9.14
CA ASN A 77 1.94 -5.72 -9.95
C ASN A 77 2.79 -4.46 -9.79
N ILE A 78 3.12 -4.08 -8.55
CA ILE A 78 3.95 -2.91 -8.24
C ILE A 78 5.33 -3.08 -8.87
N ASP A 79 5.99 -4.22 -8.65
CA ASP A 79 7.32 -4.48 -9.20
C ASP A 79 7.32 -4.42 -10.74
N ALA A 80 6.30 -4.99 -11.40
CA ALA A 80 6.14 -4.88 -12.84
C ALA A 80 5.93 -3.44 -13.33
N VAL A 81 5.05 -2.67 -12.67
CA VAL A 81 4.77 -1.26 -13.01
C VAL A 81 6.01 -0.38 -12.88
N PHE A 82 6.85 -0.66 -11.88
CA PHE A 82 8.08 0.08 -11.62
C PHE A 82 9.33 -0.56 -12.24
N GLY A 83 9.16 -1.35 -13.32
CA GLY A 83 10.29 -1.84 -14.11
C GLY A 83 11.23 -2.78 -13.36
N ARG A 84 10.68 -3.58 -12.45
CA ARG A 84 11.37 -4.53 -11.57
C ARG A 84 12.32 -3.89 -10.56
N MET A 85 12.07 -2.66 -10.13
CA MET A 85 12.99 -1.96 -9.22
C MET A 85 13.20 -2.67 -7.86
N PHE A 86 12.30 -3.58 -7.46
CA PHE A 86 12.44 -4.33 -6.21
C PHE A 86 13.19 -5.64 -6.43
N THR A 87 12.91 -6.39 -7.51
CA THR A 87 13.59 -7.68 -7.78
C THR A 87 14.88 -7.56 -8.60
N ASP A 88 15.06 -6.46 -9.34
CA ASP A 88 16.26 -6.12 -10.12
C ASP A 88 16.65 -4.65 -9.87
N PRO A 89 17.08 -4.32 -8.64
CA PRO A 89 17.43 -2.95 -8.28
C PRO A 89 18.69 -2.50 -9.04
N LYS A 90 18.67 -1.27 -9.55
CA LYS A 90 19.75 -0.71 -10.38
C LYS A 90 20.26 0.62 -9.84
N THR A 91 21.51 0.94 -10.20
CA THR A 91 22.11 2.25 -9.92
C THR A 91 21.30 3.36 -10.60
N PRO A 92 21.43 4.62 -10.15
CA PRO A 92 20.85 5.77 -10.87
C PRO A 92 21.17 5.70 -12.37
N ASN A 93 20.19 6.08 -13.19
CA ASN A 93 20.23 5.99 -14.67
C ASN A 93 20.23 4.56 -15.25
N ASN A 94 19.85 3.55 -14.46
CA ASN A 94 19.62 2.17 -14.93
C ASN A 94 20.87 1.49 -15.51
N GLN A 95 22.07 1.94 -15.12
CA GLN A 95 23.31 1.55 -15.79
C GLN A 95 23.86 0.19 -15.34
N ARG A 96 23.69 -0.18 -14.07
CA ARG A 96 24.22 -1.43 -13.49
C ARG A 96 23.29 -1.97 -12.41
N SER A 97 23.30 -3.29 -12.21
CA SER A 97 22.62 -3.92 -11.07
C SER A 97 23.29 -3.50 -9.75
N LEU A 98 22.48 -3.29 -8.72
CA LEU A 98 22.94 -3.03 -7.35
C LEU A 98 23.33 -4.29 -6.60
N VAL A 99 22.96 -5.47 -7.11
CA VAL A 99 23.32 -6.76 -6.50
C VAL A 99 24.37 -7.42 -7.38
N HIS A 100 25.54 -7.66 -6.82
CA HIS A 100 26.60 -8.37 -7.52
C HIS A 100 26.21 -9.85 -7.68
N PRO A 101 26.61 -10.54 -8.78
CA PRO A 101 26.30 -11.97 -8.96
C PRO A 101 26.69 -12.89 -7.80
N ASP A 102 27.70 -12.50 -7.02
CA ASP A 102 28.22 -13.26 -5.88
C ASP A 102 27.71 -12.74 -4.52
N GLU A 103 26.75 -11.81 -4.53
CA GLU A 103 26.16 -11.23 -3.33
C GLU A 103 24.70 -11.64 -3.17
N PRO A 104 24.25 -11.92 -1.93
CA PRO A 104 22.84 -12.18 -1.69
C PRO A 104 22.01 -10.90 -1.87
N PHE A 105 20.79 -11.06 -2.38
CA PHE A 105 19.80 -10.01 -2.43
C PHE A 105 19.20 -9.76 -1.04
N TYR A 106 19.26 -8.52 -0.55
CA TYR A 106 18.75 -8.12 0.77
C TYR A 106 17.48 -7.29 0.64
N PHE A 107 16.46 -7.66 1.42
CA PHE A 107 15.23 -6.90 1.57
C PHE A 107 14.67 -7.07 3.00
N ALA A 108 13.68 -6.26 3.35
CA ALA A 108 12.97 -6.36 4.62
C ALA A 108 11.46 -6.24 4.39
N ASP A 109 10.69 -7.05 5.12
CA ASP A 109 9.23 -7.06 5.10
C ASP A 109 8.72 -6.88 6.54
N ILE A 110 8.18 -5.69 6.83
CA ILE A 110 7.77 -5.28 8.18
C ILE A 110 6.24 -5.28 8.24
N CYS A 111 5.68 -5.84 9.32
CA CYS A 111 4.23 -6.13 9.44
C CYS A 111 3.72 -7.10 8.35
N ALA A 112 4.57 -8.05 7.97
CA ALA A 112 4.43 -8.90 6.78
C ALA A 112 3.33 -9.96 6.83
N GLY A 113 2.79 -10.30 8.02
CA GLY A 113 1.99 -11.51 8.22
C GLY A 113 0.83 -11.65 7.21
N PRO A 114 0.70 -12.79 6.48
CA PRO A 114 1.46 -14.05 6.59
C PRO A 114 2.71 -14.16 5.69
N GLY A 115 3.12 -13.10 4.99
CA GLY A 115 4.38 -13.04 4.24
C GLY A 115 4.25 -12.93 2.72
N GLY A 116 3.10 -12.46 2.19
CA GLY A 116 2.83 -12.48 0.75
C GLY A 116 3.81 -11.65 -0.09
N PHE A 117 4.29 -10.50 0.43
CA PHE A 117 5.29 -9.70 -0.29
C PHE A 117 6.62 -10.45 -0.38
N SER A 118 7.10 -11.01 0.74
CA SER A 118 8.28 -11.86 0.78
C SER A 118 8.16 -13.09 -0.14
N GLU A 119 6.99 -13.73 -0.19
CA GLU A 119 6.73 -14.88 -1.07
C GLU A 119 6.96 -14.51 -2.54
N TYR A 120 6.45 -13.36 -2.99
CA TYR A 120 6.68 -12.89 -4.36
C TYR A 120 8.16 -12.65 -4.66
N ILE A 121 8.90 -12.03 -3.73
CA ILE A 121 10.32 -11.72 -3.91
C ILE A 121 11.18 -12.99 -3.98
N LEU A 122 10.78 -14.06 -3.29
CA LEU A 122 11.52 -15.32 -3.20
C LEU A 122 11.11 -16.37 -4.27
N TRP A 123 9.99 -16.16 -4.97
CA TRP A 123 9.44 -17.06 -5.98
C TRP A 123 10.14 -16.90 -7.34
#